data_AF-A0A846DX22-F1
#
_entry.id   AF-A0A846DX22-F1
#
_cell.length_a   1.000
_cell.length_b   1.000
_cell.length_c   1.000
_cell.angle_alpha   90.00
_cell.angle_beta   90.00
_cell.angle_gamma   90.00
#
_symmetry.space_group_name_H-M   'P 1'
#
loop_
_entity.id
_entity.type
_entity.pdbx_description
1 polymer ?
#
loop_
_entity_poly.entity_id
_entity_poly.type
_entity_poly.pdbx_seq_one_letter_code
_entity_poly.pdbx_strand_id
1 'polypeptide(L)' 'MDRSKVVAVITGAISILLAIAYLIIVQILDFRGEMVPAPTSLINPNPVFVQVLKADPHKN' A
#
# COMPACT_ATOMS: atom_id res chain seq x y z
N MET A 1 18.79 5.75 42.58
CA MET A 1 18.30 6.39 41.33
C MET A 1 17.10 7.26 41.70
N ASP A 2 17.08 8.51 41.26
CA ASP A 2 15.94 9.39 41.51
C ASP A 2 14.68 8.80 40.86
N ARG A 3 13.53 8.92 41.54
CA ARG A 3 12.24 8.37 41.05
C ARG A 3 11.92 8.87 39.65
N SER A 4 12.23 10.14 39.36
CA SER A 4 12.06 10.76 38.04
C SER A 4 12.87 10.06 36.93
N LYS A 5 14.13 9.70 37.22
CA LYS A 5 14.99 9.01 36.25
C LYS A 5 14.49 7.59 35.98
N VAL A 6 14.04 6.88 37.00
CA VAL A 6 13.46 5.53 36.84
C VAL A 6 12.21 5.58 35.96
N VAL A 7 11.30 6.52 36.24
CA VAL A 7 10.08 6.70 35.43
C VAL A 7 10.43 7.06 33.99
N ALA A 8 11.37 7.98 33.75
CA ALA A 8 11.79 8.36 32.41
C ALA A 8 12.30 7.17 31.58
N VAL A 9 13.13 6.32 32.19
CA VAL A 9 13.67 5.12 31.52
C VAL A 9 12.56 4.11 31.23
N ILE A 10 11.67 3.86 32.19
CA ILE A 10 10.56 2.91 32.00
C ILE A 10 9.63 3.39 30.89
N THR A 11 9.23 4.66 30.89
CA THR A 11 8.38 5.23 29.84
C THR A 11 9.04 5.14 28.47
N GLY A 12 10.35 5.43 28.39
CA GLY A 12 11.12 5.27 27.16
C GLY A 12 11.15 3.82 26.67
N ALA A 13 11.39 2.87 27.57
CA ALA A 13 11.39 1.44 27.24
C ALA A 13 10.02 0.96 26.74
N ILE A 14 8.93 1.40 27.38
CA ILE A 14 7.56 1.09 26.94
C ILE A 14 7.29 1.67 25.55
N SER A 15 7.72 2.91 25.29
CA SER A 15 7.56 3.53 23.97
C SER A 15 8.28 2.73 22.87
N ILE A 16 9.51 2.28 23.13
CA ILE A 16 10.27 1.46 22.18
C ILE A 16 9.58 0.12 21.95
N LEU A 17 9.12 -0.55 23.03
CA LEU A 17 8.41 -1.83 22.91
C LEU A 17 7.14 -1.70 22.08
N LEU A 18 6.35 -0.64 22.30
CA LEU A 18 5.16 -0.35 21.50
C LEU A 18 5.50 -0.06 20.04
N ALA A 19 6.57 0.69 19.76
CA ALA A 19 7.02 0.96 18.40
C ALA A 19 7.39 -0.34 17.66
N ILE A 20 8.14 -1.23 18.32
CA ILE A 20 8.50 -2.53 17.75
C ILE A 20 7.24 -3.38 17.50
N ALA A 21 6.32 -3.44 18.47
CA ALA A 21 5.06 -4.17 18.31
C ALA A 21 4.24 -3.64 17.13
N TYR A 22 4.16 -2.31 16.97
CA TYR A 22 3.50 -1.69 15.83
C TYR A 22 4.14 -2.10 14.50
N LEU A 23 5.46 -2.05 14.40
CA LEU A 23 6.18 -2.47 13.18
C LEU A 23 5.92 -3.94 12.84
N ILE A 24 5.91 -4.84 13.84
CA ILE A 24 5.58 -6.25 13.63
C ILE A 24 4.15 -6.42 13.11
N ILE A 25 3.18 -5.70 13.68
CA ILE A 25 1.78 -5.75 13.22
C ILE A 25 1.68 -5.27 11.77
N VAL A 26 2.26 -4.10 11.46
CA VAL A 26 2.28 -3.57 10.08
C VAL A 26 2.94 -4.55 9.14
N GLN A 27 4.05 -5.18 9.54
CA GLN A 27 4.75 -6.16 8.73
C GLN A 27 3.85 -7.36 8.39
N ILE A 28 3.10 -7.89 9.37
CA ILE A 28 2.13 -8.98 9.13
C ILE A 28 0.99 -8.51 8.22
N LEU A 29 0.49 -7.28 8.41
CA LEU A 29 -0.57 -6.71 7.58
C LEU A 29 -0.12 -6.40 6.16
N ASP A 30 1.17 -6.15 5.94
CA ASP A 30 1.76 -5.88 4.63
C ASP A 30 2.07 -7.18 3.86
N PHE A 31 2.22 -8.31 4.57
CA PHE A 31 2.35 -9.65 3.98
C PHE A 31 1.07 -10.18 3.29
N ARG A 32 0.25 -9.32 2.70
CA ARG A 32 -0.96 -9.64 1.92
C ARG A 32 -0.69 -10.36 0.59
N GLY A 33 0.57 -10.67 0.29
CA GLY A 33 1.00 -11.33 -0.93
C GLY A 33 1.51 -10.35 -1.99
N GLU A 34 1.94 -10.90 -3.12
CA GLU A 34 2.44 -10.13 -4.26
C GLU A 34 1.41 -9.11 -4.73
N MET A 35 1.84 -7.86 -4.89
CA MET A 35 1.05 -6.84 -5.58
C MET A 35 0.98 -7.21 -7.06
N VAL A 36 -0.04 -7.99 -7.43
CA VAL A 36 -0.26 -8.33 -8.84
C VAL A 36 -0.67 -7.05 -9.58
N PRO A 37 -0.05 -6.73 -10.72
CA PRO A 37 -0.46 -5.58 -11.52
C PRO A 37 -1.95 -5.70 -11.88
N ALA A 38 -2.63 -4.56 -11.93
CA ALA A 38 -4.05 -4.53 -12.27
C ALA A 38 -4.30 -5.30 -13.58
N PRO A 39 -5.40 -6.07 -13.70
CA PRO A 39 -5.68 -6.85 -14.89
C PRO A 39 -5.68 -5.97 -16.15
N THR A 40 -4.74 -6.21 -17.06
CA THR A 40 -4.65 -5.49 -18.35
C THR A 40 -5.79 -5.85 -19.29
N SER A 41 -6.54 -6.93 -19.01
CA SER A 41 -7.75 -7.30 -19.73
C SER A 41 -8.85 -6.23 -19.66
N LEU A 42 -8.83 -5.38 -18.62
CA LEU A 42 -9.74 -4.23 -18.52
C LEU A 42 -9.35 -3.08 -19.48
N ILE A 43 -8.10 -3.08 -19.96
CA ILE A 43 -7.55 -2.14 -20.95
C ILE A 43 -7.37 -2.85 -22.30
N ASN A 44 -8.21 -3.84 -22.62
CA ASN A 44 -8.42 -4.27 -24.00
C ASN A 44 -9.64 -3.52 -24.52
N PRO A 45 -9.48 -2.33 -25.14
CA PRO A 45 -10.59 -1.74 -25.88
C PRO A 45 -11.00 -2.77 -26.92
N ASN A 46 -12.29 -3.16 -26.89
CA ASN A 46 -12.85 -4.14 -27.82
C ASN A 46 -12.35 -3.80 -29.23
N PRO A 47 -11.66 -4.71 -29.95
CA PRO A 47 -11.10 -4.40 -31.26
C PRO A 47 -12.16 -3.90 -32.24
N VAL A 48 -13.44 -4.24 -32.02
CA VAL A 48 -14.59 -3.69 -32.75
C VAL A 48 -14.78 -2.19 -32.46
N PHE A 49 -14.71 -1.77 -31.19
CA PHE A 49 -14.85 -0.36 -30.81
C PHE A 49 -13.69 0.50 -31.35
N VAL A 50 -12.46 -0.03 -31.32
CA VAL A 50 -11.27 0.64 -31.90
C VAL A 50 -11.40 0.76 -33.42
N GLN A 51 -11.94 -0.26 -34.09
CA GLN A 51 -12.18 -0.23 -35.53
C GLN A 51 -13.29 0.75 -35.91
N VAL A 52 -14.39 0.83 -35.16
CA VAL A 52 -15.48 1.78 -35.40
C VAL A 52 -14.99 3.23 -35.24
N LEU A 53 -14.23 3.53 -34.18
CA LEU A 53 -13.65 4.88 -33.98
C LEU A 53 -12.58 5.25 -35.02
N LYS A 54 -11.87 4.25 -35.57
CA LYS A 54 -10.88 4.44 -36.65
C LYS A 54 -11.55 4.52 -38.03
N ALA A 55 -12.74 3.94 -38.17
CA ALA A 55 -13.51 3.91 -39.40
C ALA A 55 -14.40 5.15 -39.59
N ASP A 56 -14.50 6.05 -38.61
CA ASP A 56 -15.08 7.39 -38.81
C ASP A 56 -14.13 8.23 -39.68
N PRO A 57 -14.41 8.40 -40.98
CA PRO A 57 -13.53 9.10 -41.92
C PRO A 57 -13.77 10.62 -41.90
N HIS A 58 -14.66 11.11 -41.03
CA HIS A 58 -15.25 12.45 -41.14
C HIS A 58 -14.68 13.46 -40.15
N LYS A 59 -13.36 13.46 -39.97
CA LYS A 59 -12.63 14.62 -39.43
C LYS A 59 -11.38 14.91 -40.25
N ASN A 60 -11.63 15.47 -41.44
CA ASN A 60 -10.78 16.50 -42.04
C ASN A 60 -11.54 17.81 -41.96
#